data_AF-A0A898CXL9-F1
#
_entry.id   AF-A0A898CXL9-F1
#
_cell.length_a   1.000
_cell.length_b   1.000
_cell.length_c   1.000
_cell.angle_alpha   90.00
_cell.angle_beta   90.00
_cell.angle_gamma   90.00
#
_symmetry.space_group_name_H-M   'P 1'
#
loop_
_entity.id
_entity.type
_entity.pdbx_description
1 polymer ?
#
loop_
_entity_poly.entity_id
_entity_poly.type
_entity_poly.pdbx_seq_one_letter_code
_entity_poly.pdbx_strand_id
1 'polypeptide(L)'
;MANIKSAQKRILVTERNRLQNRFYKSSVRTLTKMFLKSLETYKTSQNPDDKVKAQKLLGSVYSLIDKGSKRNVFHKNTAARKKSKLAAYLKAV
;
A
#
# COMPACT_ATOMS: atom_id res chain seq x y z
N MET A 1 12.07 2.36 31.74
CA MET A 1 10.74 2.89 32.12
C MET A 1 10.74 4.39 31.88
N ALA A 2 9.67 4.98 31.35
CA ALA A 2 9.57 6.43 31.30
C ALA A 2 9.08 6.93 32.67
N ASN A 3 9.89 7.73 33.36
CA ASN A 3 9.54 8.23 34.70
C ASN A 3 8.78 9.57 34.63
N ILE A 4 8.89 10.29 33.50
CA ILE A 4 8.19 11.55 33.27
C ILE A 4 6.83 11.28 32.61
N LYS A 5 5.76 11.92 33.10
CA LYS A 5 4.38 11.76 32.57
C LYS A 5 4.29 12.02 31.06
N SER A 6 4.99 13.04 30.56
CA SER A 6 5.04 13.35 29.12
C SER A 6 5.66 12.20 28.32
N ALA A 7 6.73 11.59 28.81
CA ALA A 7 7.40 10.47 28.16
C ALA A 7 6.51 9.21 28.13
N GLN A 8 5.83 8.87 29.24
CA GLN A 8 4.87 7.77 29.28
C GLN A 8 3.75 7.95 28.24
N LYS A 9 3.18 9.16 28.16
CA LYS A 9 2.16 9.50 27.16
C LYS A 9 2.69 9.34 25.73
N ARG A 10 3.93 9.77 25.44
CA ARG A 10 4.54 9.66 24.11
C ARG A 10 4.75 8.20 23.70
N ILE A 11 5.11 7.32 24.63
CA ILE A 11 5.22 5.87 24.37
C ILE A 11 3.86 5.31 23.92
N LEU A 12 2.79 5.55 24.68
CA LEU A 12 1.45 5.07 24.34
C LEU A 12 0.94 5.59 22.99
N VAL A 13 1.19 6.88 22.69
CA VAL A 13 0.82 7.48 21.41
C VAL A 13 1.61 6.86 20.26
N THR A 14 2.91 6.64 20.45
CA THR A 14 3.78 6.05 19.43
C THR A 14 3.36 4.62 19.12
N GLU A 15 3.07 3.82 20.15
CA GLU A 15 2.60 2.44 20.00
C GLU A 15 1.30 2.38 19.18
N ARG A 16 0.29 3.17 19.54
CA ARG A 16 -0.97 3.26 18.80
C ARG A 16 -0.75 3.62 17.34
N ASN A 17 0.03 4.67 17.08
CA ASN A 17 0.30 5.14 15.73
C ASN A 17 1.12 4.12 14.92
N ARG A 18 2.06 3.42 15.57
CA ARG A 18 2.87 2.35 14.95
C ARG A 18 1.97 1.22 14.46
N LEU A 19 1.03 0.76 15.27
CA LEU A 19 0.10 -0.31 14.90
C LEU A 19 -0.77 0.07 13.70
N GLN A 20 -1.33 1.29 13.71
CA GLN A 20 -2.12 1.81 12.58
C GLN A 20 -1.27 1.92 11.31
N ASN A 21 -0.09 2.53 11.40
CA ASN A 21 0.82 2.70 10.27
C ASN A 21 1.29 1.35 9.71
N ARG A 22 1.53 0.37 10.59
CA ARG A 22 1.93 -0.99 10.21
C ARG A 22 0.88 -1.63 9.32
N PHE A 23 -0.40 -1.55 9.70
CA PHE A 23 -1.51 -2.10 8.91
C PHE A 23 -1.53 -1.56 7.47
N TYR A 24 -1.52 -0.24 7.28
CA TYR A 24 -1.52 0.35 5.94
C TYR A 24 -0.28 -0.04 5.13
N LYS A 25 0.91 0.00 5.76
CA LYS A 25 2.16 -0.36 5.08
C LYS A 25 2.21 -1.83 4.68
N SER A 26 1.80 -2.73 5.56
CA SER A 26 1.77 -4.18 5.27
C SER A 26 0.73 -4.51 4.21
N SER A 27 -0.50 -3.98 4.32
CA SER A 27 -1.57 -4.27 3.36
C SER A 27 -1.23 -3.78 1.96
N VAL A 28 -0.66 -2.58 1.83
CA VAL A 28 -0.18 -2.07 0.52
C VAL A 28 0.92 -2.97 -0.03
N ARG A 29 1.87 -3.42 0.79
CA ARG A 29 2.96 -4.32 0.36
C ARG A 29 2.41 -5.67 -0.12
N THR A 30 1.48 -6.28 0.63
CA THR A 30 0.88 -7.57 0.28
C THR A 30 0.12 -7.48 -1.04
N LEU A 31 -0.78 -6.50 -1.18
CA LEU A 31 -1.55 -6.33 -2.40
C LEU A 31 -0.68 -5.98 -3.61
N THR A 32 0.39 -5.20 -3.41
CA THR A 32 1.36 -4.93 -4.48
C THR A 32 2.04 -6.22 -4.94
N LYS A 33 2.44 -7.11 -4.02
CA LYS A 33 3.04 -8.40 -4.37
C LYS A 33 2.05 -9.29 -5.14
N MET A 34 0.79 -9.32 -4.72
CA MET A 34 -0.27 -10.05 -5.44
C MET A 34 -0.50 -9.48 -6.84
N PHE A 35 -0.54 -8.16 -6.99
CA PHE A 35 -0.68 -7.48 -8.28
C PHE A 35 0.47 -7.83 -9.23
N LEU A 36 1.71 -7.78 -8.76
CA LEU A 36 2.88 -8.12 -9.59
C LEU A 36 2.83 -9.60 -10.04
N LYS A 37 2.48 -10.53 -9.13
CA LYS A 37 2.30 -11.94 -9.50
C LYS A 37 1.20 -12.12 -10.54
N SER A 38 0.07 -11.42 -10.39
CA SER A 38 -1.04 -11.46 -11.36
C SER A 38 -0.66 -10.86 -12.72
N LEU A 39 0.23 -9.86 -12.74
CA LEU A 39 0.76 -9.30 -13.98
C LEU A 39 1.70 -10.29 -14.68
N GLU A 40 2.56 -10.98 -13.93
CA GLU A 40 3.43 -12.02 -14.48
C GLU A 40 2.63 -13.16 -15.10
N THR A 41 1.55 -13.62 -14.46
CA THR A 41 0.67 -14.63 -15.05
C THR A 41 -0.01 -14.13 -16.32
N TYR A 42 -0.47 -12.87 -16.34
CA TYR A 42 -1.11 -12.28 -17.53
C TYR A 42 -0.13 -12.14 -18.70
N LYS A 43 1.14 -11.82 -18.45
CA LYS A 43 2.18 -11.78 -19.49
C LYS A 43 2.29 -13.10 -20.25
N THR A 44 2.15 -14.22 -19.53
CA THR A 44 2.26 -15.56 -20.11
C THR A 44 0.96 -16.04 -20.75
N SER A 45 -0.19 -15.84 -20.08
CA SER A 45 -1.48 -16.37 -20.54
C SER A 45 -2.17 -15.50 -21.59
N GLN A 46 -1.94 -14.18 -21.56
CA GLN A 46 -2.66 -13.15 -22.34
C GLN A 46 -4.20 -13.23 -22.24
N ASN A 47 -4.74 -13.91 -21.22
CA ASN A 47 -6.17 -14.08 -21.06
C ASN A 47 -6.82 -12.77 -20.55
N PRO A 48 -7.92 -12.29 -21.17
CA PRO A 48 -8.68 -11.14 -20.68
C PRO A 48 -9.11 -11.23 -19.20
N ASP A 49 -9.42 -12.42 -18.69
CA ASP A 49 -9.85 -12.59 -17.29
C ASP A 49 -8.75 -12.24 -16.29
N ASP A 50 -7.49 -12.57 -16.61
CA ASP A 50 -6.35 -12.26 -15.75
C ASP A 50 -6.02 -10.77 -15.76
N LYS A 51 -6.26 -10.09 -16.88
CA LYS A 51 -6.19 -8.62 -16.97
C LYS A 51 -7.21 -7.97 -16.04
N VAL A 52 -8.45 -8.46 -16.02
CA VAL A 52 -9.50 -7.95 -15.13
C VAL A 52 -9.13 -8.15 -13.65
N LYS A 53 -8.56 -9.30 -13.30
CA LYS A 53 -8.06 -9.56 -11.93
C LYS A 53 -6.96 -8.58 -11.54
N ALA A 54 -5.97 -8.37 -12.41
CA ALA A 54 -4.88 -7.42 -12.16
C ALA A 54 -5.40 -5.99 -11.97
N GLN A 55 -6.37 -5.56 -12.79
CA GLN A 55 -6.99 -4.23 -12.68
C GLN A 55 -7.77 -4.06 -11.36
N LYS A 56 -8.49 -5.09 -10.91
CA LYS A 56 -9.20 -5.08 -9.60
C LYS A 56 -8.22 -4.96 -8.44
N LEU A 57 -7.09 -5.68 -8.48
CA LEU A 57 -6.04 -5.57 -7.48
C LEU A 57 -5.42 -4.18 -7.47
N LEU A 58 -5.15 -3.60 -8.65
CA LEU A 58 -4.62 -2.24 -8.78
C LEU A 58 -5.55 -1.20 -8.14
N GLY A 59 -6.87 -1.28 -8.42
CA GLY A 59 -7.87 -0.41 -7.80
C GLY A 59 -7.89 -0.53 -6.27
N SER A 60 -7.75 -1.75 -5.75
CA SER A 60 -7.67 -2.01 -4.30
C SER A 60 -6.41 -1.40 -3.68
N VAL A 61 -5.26 -1.51 -4.36
CA VAL A 61 -4.00 -0.89 -3.93
C VAL A 61 -4.13 0.63 -3.89
N TYR A 62 -4.71 1.24 -4.94
CA TYR A 62 -4.92 2.69 -4.99
C TYR A 62 -5.81 3.19 -3.86
N SER A 63 -6.93 2.51 -3.61
CA SER A 63 -7.84 2.84 -2.51
C SER A 63 -7.12 2.86 -1.16
N LEU A 64 -6.27 1.86 -0.88
CA LEU A 64 -5.51 1.79 0.37
C LEU A 64 -4.40 2.85 0.47
N ILE A 65 -3.70 3.14 -0.62
CA ILE A 65 -2.69 4.21 -0.66
C ILE A 65 -3.34 5.56 -0.35
N ASP A 66 -4.50 5.85 -0.94
CA ASP A 66 -5.20 7.12 -0.74
C ASP A 66 -5.77 7.27 0.66
N LYS A 67 -6.40 6.21 1.18
CA LYS A 67 -6.84 6.17 2.58
C LYS A 67 -5.66 6.37 3.54
N GLY A 68 -4.51 5.73 3.25
CA GLY A 68 -3.28 5.91 4.01
C GLY A 68 -2.69 7.31 3.91
N SER A 69 -2.80 7.97 2.74
CA SER A 69 -2.36 9.36 2.56
C SER A 69 -3.24 10.34 3.33
N LYS A 70 -4.57 10.17 3.31
CA LYS A 70 -5.50 11.00 4.10
C LYS A 70 -5.26 10.88 5.60
N ARG A 71 -4.80 9.72 6.07
CA ARG A 71 -4.45 9.46 7.48
C ARG A 71 -2.98 9.75 7.82
N ASN A 72 -2.26 10.48 6.97
CA ASN A 72 -0.85 10.85 7.16
C ASN A 72 0.12 9.67 7.34
N VAL A 73 -0.25 8.47 6.89
CA VAL A 73 0.66 7.30 6.89
C VAL A 73 1.67 7.40 5.74
N PHE A 74 1.24 7.95 4.60
CA PHE A 74 2.08 8.23 3.45
C PHE A 74 2.07 9.73 3.16
N HIS A 75 3.24 10.30 2.91
CA HIS A 75 3.33 11.64 2.35
C HIS A 75 2.76 11.66 0.93
N LYS A 76 2.16 12.78 0.52
CA LYS A 76 1.54 12.97 -0.81
C LYS A 76 2.43 12.53 -1.97
N ASN A 77 3.71 12.89 -1.94
CA ASN A 77 4.67 12.53 -2.99
C ASN A 77 4.95 11.03 -3.00
N THR A 78 5.01 10.39 -1.83
CA THR A 78 5.23 8.93 -1.74
C THR A 78 4.02 8.17 -2.27
N ALA A 79 2.80 8.63 -1.98
CA ALA A 79 1.57 8.06 -2.54
C ALA A 79 1.56 8.19 -4.07
N ALA A 80 1.84 9.38 -4.61
CA ALA A 80 1.90 9.64 -6.04
C ALA A 80 2.95 8.76 -6.75
N ARG A 81 4.18 8.70 -6.23
CA ARG A 81 5.25 7.85 -6.80
C ARG A 81 4.86 6.38 -6.84
N LYS A 82 4.24 5.86 -5.78
CA LYS A 82 3.80 4.45 -5.73
C LYS A 82 2.73 4.16 -6.80
N LYS A 83 1.74 5.04 -6.95
CA LYS A 83 0.73 4.90 -8.00
C LYS A 83 1.34 4.94 -9.39
N SER A 84 2.20 5.93 -9.65
CA SER A 84 2.89 6.08 -10.93
C SER A 84 3.69 4.84 -11.31
N LYS A 85 4.40 4.24 -10.34
CA LYS A 85 5.18 3.01 -10.57
C LYS A 85 4.29 1.81 -10.95
N LEU A 86 3.16 1.61 -10.28
CA LEU A 86 2.24 0.52 -10.58
C LEU A 86 1.55 0.70 -11.93
N ALA A 87 1.17 1.94 -12.27
CA ALA A 87 0.63 2.26 -13.59
C ALA A 87 1.64 1.98 -14.71
N ALA A 88 2.93 2.32 -14.49
CA ALA A 88 3.98 2.03 -15.44
C ALA A 88 4.16 0.52 -15.68
N TYR A 89 4.11 -0.30 -14.62
CA TYR A 89 4.16 -1.76 -14.78
C TYR A 89 3.00 -2.30 -15.61
N LEU A 90 1.78 -1.83 -15.38
CA LEU A 90 0.62 -2.27 -16.16
C LEU A 90 0.72 -1.85 -17.63
N LYS A 91 1.28 -0.66 -17.93
CA LYS A 91 1.47 -0.20 -19.32
C LYS A 91 2.57 -0.95 -20.07
N ALA A 92 3.55 -1.47 -19.35
CA ALA A 92 4.68 -2.21 -19.93
C ALA A 92 4.34 -3.69 -20.21
N VAL A 93 3.14 -4.14 -19.83
CA VAL A 93 2.59 -5.47 -20.11
C VAL A 93 1.52 -5.33 -21.19
#